data_AF-A0A9P1BUC9-F1
#
_entry.id   AF-A0A9P1BUC9-F1
#
_cell.length_a   1.000
_cell.length_b   1.000
_cell.length_c   1.000
_cell.angle_alpha   90.00
_cell.angle_beta   90.00
_cell.angle_gamma   90.00
#
_symmetry.space_group_name_H-M   'P 1'
#
loop_
_entity.id
_entity.type
_entity.pdbx_description
1 polymer ?
#
loop_
_entity_poly.entity_id
_entity_poly.type
_entity_poly.pdbx_seq_one_letter_code
_entity_poly.pdbx_strand_id
1 'polypeptide(L)'
;MLCCQAHENGCRAKQDKELREEVAQRRASLKKHKEETGEGEDSSGGGDEHCLCTGSLFRLSALGFALALLCVLAAVLARGRSKYILCRKTFLEVVPSSCWFPTVRRSKSCTALGDCLVETVADTRADDLLRRLACSFAWESDWPEGISSGSLGHPFLCKAPCIRAVHGTCMKGPRCEFCHLEHNHPKRKLRRQERQRLEEMPELLVLLILHWHIQRHVTNLRLEDDLQLVLAVLERRVKLLREARRPTHAELRWAMENLWTLRGFSLGRLFDAFQLWPQVDSDFKREVKFLVDSARKGMATPRAA
;
A
#
# COMPACT_ATOMS: atom_id res chain seq x y z
N MET A 1 31.60 -6.40 -1.84
CA MET A 1 30.38 -5.75 -2.39
C MET A 1 30.55 -5.20 -3.81
N LEU A 2 31.74 -4.79 -4.26
CA LEU A 2 31.93 -4.23 -5.62
C LEU A 2 31.75 -5.23 -6.79
N CYS A 3 31.99 -6.54 -6.59
CA CYS A 3 31.81 -7.54 -7.65
C CYS A 3 30.35 -7.85 -8.02
N CYS A 4 29.39 -7.69 -7.08
CA CYS A 4 27.97 -7.96 -7.38
C CYS A 4 27.35 -6.85 -8.24
N GLN A 5 27.77 -5.61 -8.04
CA GLN A 5 27.23 -4.45 -8.76
C GLN A 5 27.65 -4.42 -10.23
N ALA A 6 28.86 -4.91 -10.53
CA ALA A 6 29.33 -5.07 -11.91
C ALA A 6 28.52 -6.14 -12.69
N HIS A 7 28.14 -7.23 -12.02
CA HIS A 7 27.36 -8.31 -12.63
C HIS A 7 25.91 -7.86 -12.92
N GLU A 8 25.28 -7.12 -12.01
CA GLU A 8 23.92 -6.58 -12.21
C GLU A 8 23.86 -5.55 -13.34
N ASN A 9 24.87 -4.67 -13.45
CA ASN A 9 24.97 -3.71 -14.54
C ASN A 9 25.19 -4.40 -15.90
N GLY A 10 25.96 -5.49 -15.93
CA GLY A 10 26.16 -6.30 -17.14
C GLY A 10 24.87 -7.00 -17.61
N CYS A 11 24.09 -7.56 -16.69
CA CYS A 11 22.81 -8.19 -17.02
C CYS A 11 21.79 -7.19 -17.58
N ARG A 12 21.69 -5.98 -17.01
CA ARG A 12 20.78 -4.94 -17.51
C ARG A 12 21.16 -4.45 -18.90
N ALA A 13 22.45 -4.20 -19.16
CA ALA A 13 22.92 -3.78 -20.48
C ALA A 13 22.63 -4.83 -21.56
N LYS A 14 22.72 -6.12 -21.20
CA LYS A 14 22.38 -7.23 -22.12
C LYS A 14 20.88 -7.28 -22.44
N GLN A 15 20.02 -7.11 -21.43
CA GLN A 15 18.56 -7.07 -21.61
C GLN A 15 18.10 -5.86 -22.45
N ASP A 16 18.69 -4.68 -22.23
CA ASP A 16 18.36 -3.49 -23.01
C ASP A 16 18.78 -3.62 -24.48
N LYS A 17 19.90 -4.32 -24.75
CA LYS A 17 20.33 -4.60 -26.13
C LYS A 17 19.36 -5.56 -26.83
N GLU A 18 18.97 -6.63 -26.15
CA GLU A 18 18.04 -7.65 -26.68
C GLU A 18 16.65 -7.05 -26.98
N LEU A 19 16.14 -6.19 -26.08
CA LEU A 19 14.87 -5.49 -26.29
C LEU A 19 14.93 -4.52 -27.49
N ARG A 20 16.05 -3.82 -27.68
CA ARG A 20 16.24 -2.91 -28.84
C ARG A 20 16.28 -3.69 -30.16
N GLU A 21 16.94 -4.84 -30.18
CA GLU A 21 16.99 -5.73 -31.35
C GLU A 21 15.59 -6.29 -31.68
N GLU A 22 14.81 -6.70 -30.68
CA GLU A 22 13.43 -7.18 -30.88
C GLU A 22 12.50 -6.09 -31.44
N VAL A 23 12.59 -4.86 -30.92
CA VAL A 23 11.81 -3.72 -31.43
C VAL A 23 12.22 -3.37 -32.86
N ALA A 24 13.51 -3.43 -33.19
CA ALA A 24 14.01 -3.20 -34.54
C ALA A 24 13.48 -4.27 -35.52
N GLN A 25 13.52 -5.55 -35.13
CA GLN A 25 12.97 -6.64 -35.94
C GLN A 25 11.47 -6.47 -36.19
N ARG A 26 10.69 -6.13 -35.16
CA ARG A 26 9.24 -5.90 -35.32
C ARG A 26 8.92 -4.73 -36.27
N ARG A 27 9.68 -3.64 -36.20
CA ARG A 27 9.54 -2.50 -37.13
C ARG A 27 9.86 -2.91 -38.57
N ALA A 28 10.90 -3.73 -38.78
CA ALA A 28 11.24 -4.25 -40.09
C ALA A 28 10.14 -5.16 -40.66
N SER A 29 9.57 -6.05 -39.84
CA SER A 29 8.44 -6.91 -40.24
C SER A 29 7.19 -6.12 -40.60
N LEU A 30 6.86 -5.07 -39.84
CA LEU A 30 5.73 -4.17 -40.14
C LEU A 30 5.92 -3.41 -41.46
N LYS A 31 7.14 -2.96 -41.74
CA LYS A 31 7.46 -2.28 -43.00
C LYS A 31 7.30 -3.22 -44.19
N LYS A 32 7.80 -4.46 -44.06
CA LYS A 32 7.66 -5.50 -45.09
C LYS A 32 6.19 -5.84 -45.35
N HIS A 33 5.39 -5.98 -44.28
CA HIS A 33 3.96 -6.24 -44.42
C HIS A 33 3.22 -5.08 -45.12
N LYS A 34 3.60 -3.81 -44.84
CA LYS A 34 2.99 -2.64 -45.50
C LYS A 34 3.33 -2.58 -47.00
N GLU A 35 4.55 -2.98 -47.37
CA GLU A 35 4.97 -3.09 -48.77
C GLU A 35 4.27 -4.25 -49.50
N GLU A 36 4.04 -5.38 -48.83
CA GLU A 36 3.33 -6.55 -49.40
C GLU A 36 1.82 -6.32 -49.54
N THR A 37 1.19 -5.49 -48.69
CA THR A 37 -0.26 -5.22 -48.79
C THR A 37 -0.65 -4.24 -49.89
N GLY A 38 0.31 -3.61 -50.59
CA GLY A 38 0.03 -2.86 -51.82
C GLY A 38 -1.07 -1.80 -51.69
N GLU A 39 -1.21 -1.17 -50.51
CA GLU A 39 -2.14 -0.05 -50.34
C GLU A 39 -1.52 1.19 -51.03
N GLY A 40 -1.81 1.31 -52.32
CA GLY A 40 -1.61 2.54 -53.08
C GLY A 40 -2.47 3.63 -52.45
N GLU A 41 -1.82 4.73 -52.04
CA GLU A 41 -2.49 5.94 -51.57
C GLU A 41 -3.17 6.64 -52.76
N ASP A 42 -4.38 6.19 -53.12
CA ASP A 42 -5.24 6.92 -54.03
C ASP A 42 -5.90 8.09 -53.28
N SER A 43 -5.35 9.27 -53.51
CA SER A 43 -5.91 10.54 -53.09
C SER A 43 -7.13 10.91 -53.93
N SER A 44 -8.34 10.70 -53.41
CA SER A 44 -9.56 11.34 -53.91
C SER A 44 -10.57 11.53 -52.78
N GLY A 45 -11.21 12.71 -52.78
CA GLY A 45 -11.89 13.28 -51.64
C GLY A 45 -13.33 12.80 -51.41
N GLY A 46 -13.84 13.22 -50.24
CA GLY A 46 -15.24 13.57 -50.01
C GLY A 46 -16.21 12.41 -49.76
N GLY A 47 -16.75 12.36 -48.55
CA GLY A 47 -17.98 11.63 -48.27
C GLY A 47 -18.05 11.10 -46.85
N ASP A 48 -19.08 11.52 -46.14
CA ASP A 48 -19.44 11.14 -44.77
C ASP A 48 -19.63 9.63 -44.55
N GLU A 49 -19.65 9.27 -43.27
CA GLU A 49 -20.38 8.16 -42.64
C GLU A 49 -19.61 6.91 -42.14
N HIS A 50 -19.89 6.63 -40.85
CA HIS A 50 -19.83 5.36 -40.12
C HIS A 50 -18.48 4.72 -39.75
N CYS A 51 -18.13 4.87 -38.47
CA CYS A 51 -17.01 4.23 -37.78
C CYS A 51 -17.44 2.89 -37.14
N LEU A 52 -16.93 1.77 -37.65
CA LEU A 52 -16.90 0.47 -36.97
C LEU A 52 -15.45 -0.01 -36.86
N CYS A 53 -14.87 0.08 -35.66
CA CYS A 53 -13.55 -0.47 -35.36
C CYS A 53 -13.64 -1.97 -35.04
N THR A 54 -13.02 -2.80 -35.87
CA THR A 54 -12.68 -4.20 -35.54
C THR A 54 -11.22 -4.29 -35.10
N GLY A 55 -10.99 -4.98 -33.99
CA GLY A 55 -9.70 -5.08 -33.31
C GLY A 55 -8.81 -6.21 -33.82
N SER A 56 -7.50 -5.97 -33.83
CA SER A 56 -6.48 -6.97 -34.11
C SER A 56 -5.98 -7.59 -32.79
N LEU A 57 -6.25 -8.89 -32.61
CA LEU A 57 -5.88 -9.70 -31.45
C LEU A 57 -4.48 -10.32 -31.63
N PHE A 58 -3.57 -10.01 -30.70
CA PHE A 58 -2.27 -10.67 -30.56
C PHE A 58 -2.44 -12.16 -30.23
N ARG A 59 -2.05 -13.05 -31.15
CA ARG A 59 -1.91 -14.50 -30.88
C ARG A 59 -0.52 -14.76 -30.29
N LEU A 60 -0.43 -14.89 -28.97
CA LEU A 60 0.71 -15.53 -28.31
C LEU A 60 0.50 -17.05 -28.36
N SER A 61 1.51 -17.78 -28.83
CA SER A 61 1.46 -19.24 -28.93
C SER A 61 1.40 -19.88 -27.55
N ALA A 62 0.57 -20.91 -27.40
CA ALA A 62 0.32 -21.62 -26.13
C ALA A 62 1.60 -22.16 -25.46
N LEU A 63 2.65 -22.42 -26.24
CA LEU A 63 3.96 -22.87 -25.78
C LEU A 63 4.70 -21.82 -24.94
N GLY A 64 4.57 -20.53 -25.28
CA GLY A 64 5.22 -19.45 -24.52
C GLY A 64 4.63 -19.28 -23.12
N PHE A 65 3.32 -19.50 -22.98
CA PHE A 65 2.63 -19.40 -21.70
C PHE A 65 2.99 -20.55 -20.74
N ALA A 66 3.14 -21.77 -21.28
CA ALA A 66 3.49 -22.95 -20.49
C ALA A 66 4.92 -22.85 -19.89
N LEU A 67 5.89 -22.36 -20.68
CA LEU A 67 7.27 -22.18 -20.22
C LEU A 67 7.39 -21.09 -19.15
N ALA A 68 6.68 -19.97 -19.30
CA ALA A 68 6.64 -18.92 -18.29
C ALA A 68 6.03 -19.41 -16.96
N LEU A 69 4.98 -20.24 -17.01
CA LEU A 69 4.33 -20.80 -15.83
C LEU A 69 5.23 -21.80 -15.07
N LEU A 70 5.97 -22.64 -15.81
CA LEU A 70 6.92 -23.60 -15.25
C LEU A 70 8.08 -22.92 -14.51
N CYS A 71 8.63 -21.84 -15.07
CA CYS A 71 9.69 -21.06 -14.42
C CYS A 71 9.24 -20.42 -13.10
N VAL A 72 8.00 -19.91 -13.05
CA VAL A 72 7.44 -19.31 -11.82
C VAL A 72 7.19 -20.38 -10.75
N LEU A 73 6.65 -21.55 -11.13
CA LEU A 73 6.43 -22.66 -10.21
C LEU A 73 7.73 -23.20 -9.60
N ALA A 74 8.80 -23.34 -10.40
CA ALA A 74 10.10 -23.76 -9.92
C ALA A 74 10.71 -22.77 -8.91
N ALA A 75 10.56 -21.46 -9.16
CA ALA A 75 11.04 -20.42 -8.24
C ALA A 75 10.26 -20.37 -6.91
N VAL A 76 8.97 -20.72 -6.93
CA VAL A 76 8.13 -20.79 -5.73
C VAL A 76 8.47 -22.02 -4.89
N LEU A 77 8.70 -23.17 -5.51
CA LEU A 77 9.03 -24.42 -4.82
C LEU A 77 10.44 -24.39 -4.18
N ALA A 78 11.38 -23.65 -4.75
CA ALA A 78 12.75 -23.53 -4.23
C ALA A 78 12.86 -22.74 -2.91
N ARG A 79 11.83 -21.99 -2.47
CA ARG A 79 11.88 -21.10 -1.29
C ARG A 79 11.19 -21.65 -0.03
N GLY A 80 10.76 -22.90 -0.03
CA GLY A 80 9.88 -23.43 1.01
C GLY A 80 10.56 -24.13 2.19
N ARG A 81 11.29 -23.43 3.06
CA ARG A 81 11.48 -23.83 4.47
C ARG A 81 11.67 -22.63 5.38
N SER A 82 10.58 -22.15 6.00
CA SER A 82 10.68 -21.30 7.19
C SER A 82 9.67 -21.77 8.24
N LYS A 83 10.17 -21.96 9.46
CA LYS A 83 9.40 -22.42 10.63
C LYS A 83 8.72 -21.19 11.24
N TYR A 84 7.40 -21.23 11.42
CA TYR A 84 6.66 -20.15 12.10
C TYR A 84 6.51 -20.45 13.60
N ILE A 85 6.79 -19.45 14.43
CA ILE A 85 6.47 -19.43 15.86
C ILE A 85 5.06 -18.85 15.99
N LEU A 86 4.18 -19.59 16.68
CA LEU A 86 2.81 -19.17 16.99
C LEU A 86 2.81 -18.42 18.33
N CYS A 87 2.71 -17.08 18.31
CA CYS A 87 2.46 -16.29 19.51
C CYS A 87 0.94 -16.08 19.71
N ARG A 88 0.42 -16.56 20.85
CA ARG A 88 -0.94 -16.25 21.33
C ARG A 88 -0.99 -14.84 21.94
N LYS A 89 -2.13 -14.17 21.73
CA LYS A 89 -2.44 -12.81 22.18
C LYS A 89 -2.80 -12.75 23.66
N THR A 90 -2.12 -11.90 24.43
CA THR A 90 -2.67 -11.22 25.60
C THR A 90 -2.34 -9.74 25.45
N PHE A 91 -3.34 -8.88 25.28
CA PHE A 91 -3.17 -7.43 25.26
C PHE A 91 -3.83 -6.84 26.50
N LEU A 92 -3.05 -6.10 27.29
CA LEU A 92 -3.52 -5.13 28.28
C LEU A 92 -3.44 -3.75 27.63
N GLU A 93 -4.55 -3.04 27.62
CA GLU A 93 -4.63 -1.67 27.11
C GLU A 93 -4.36 -0.69 28.26
N VAL A 94 -3.26 0.07 28.16
CA VAL A 94 -2.92 1.13 29.11
C VAL A 94 -3.39 2.46 28.52
N VAL A 95 -4.44 3.05 29.08
CA VAL A 95 -4.97 4.36 28.66
C VAL A 95 -4.26 5.48 29.45
N PRO A 96 -3.69 6.52 28.80
CA PRO A 96 -3.02 7.61 29.50
C PRO A 96 -3.98 8.48 30.33
N SER A 97 -3.61 8.75 31.58
CA SER A 97 -4.40 9.46 32.61
C SER A 97 -4.59 10.98 32.38
N SER A 98 -4.12 11.59 31.29
CA SER A 98 -4.08 13.06 31.17
C SER A 98 -5.39 13.73 30.70
N CYS A 99 -6.53 13.02 30.72
CA CYS A 99 -7.84 13.57 30.32
C CYS A 99 -8.89 13.30 31.40
N TRP A 100 -8.74 13.91 32.59
CA TRP A 100 -9.76 13.85 33.65
C TRP A 100 -10.55 15.16 33.73
N PHE A 101 -11.70 15.18 33.04
CA PHE A 101 -12.90 15.86 33.51
C PHE A 101 -14.09 14.93 33.20
N PRO A 102 -14.71 14.28 34.20
CA PRO A 102 -15.84 13.40 33.95
C PRO A 102 -17.14 14.23 33.92
N THR A 103 -17.57 14.65 32.74
CA THR A 103 -19.02 14.80 32.49
C THR A 103 -19.51 13.48 31.90
N VAL A 104 -19.90 12.56 32.78
CA VAL A 104 -20.48 11.27 32.38
C VAL A 104 -21.85 11.53 31.74
N ARG A 105 -21.91 11.65 30.41
CA ARG A 105 -23.18 11.48 29.67
C ARG A 105 -23.53 10.00 29.67
N ARG A 106 -24.32 9.56 30.65
CA ARG A 106 -24.97 8.25 30.63
C ARG A 106 -25.96 8.20 29.44
N SER A 107 -25.85 7.16 28.62
CA SER A 107 -26.88 6.85 27.62
C SER A 107 -28.15 6.41 28.34
N LYS A 108 -29.32 6.86 27.88
CA LYS A 108 -30.62 6.62 28.53
C LYS A 108 -31.15 5.18 28.39
N SER A 109 -30.40 4.27 27.77
CA SER A 109 -30.89 2.93 27.41
C SER A 109 -30.31 1.78 28.25
N CYS A 110 -29.55 2.06 29.32
CA CYS A 110 -29.06 1.01 30.21
C CYS A 110 -29.97 0.89 31.44
N THR A 111 -30.73 -0.19 31.50
CA THR A 111 -31.52 -0.61 32.67
C THR A 111 -30.59 -0.84 33.85
N ALA A 112 -30.96 -0.35 35.04
CA ALA A 112 -30.18 -0.50 36.26
C ALA A 112 -30.04 -1.99 36.62
N LEU A 113 -28.85 -2.56 36.40
CA LEU A 113 -28.48 -3.81 37.05
C LEU A 113 -28.22 -3.49 38.52
N GLY A 114 -28.94 -4.19 39.39
CA GLY A 114 -29.00 -3.95 40.82
C GLY A 114 -27.64 -3.94 41.50
N ASP A 115 -27.62 -3.23 42.64
CA ASP A 115 -26.48 -2.96 43.50
C ASP A 115 -25.77 -4.25 43.95
N CYS A 116 -24.87 -4.76 43.12
CA CYS A 116 -23.81 -5.65 43.55
C CYS A 116 -22.63 -4.76 43.96
N LEU A 117 -22.56 -4.46 45.27
CA LEU A 117 -21.36 -3.97 45.94
C LEU A 117 -20.27 -5.04 45.82
N VAL A 118 -19.63 -5.11 44.65
CA VAL A 118 -18.29 -5.69 44.56
C VAL A 118 -17.37 -4.66 45.19
N GLU A 119 -16.95 -4.92 46.43
CA GLU A 119 -15.81 -4.26 47.03
C GLU A 119 -14.60 -4.50 46.12
N THR A 120 -14.42 -3.60 45.17
CA THR A 120 -13.21 -3.49 44.38
C THR A 120 -12.17 -2.88 45.29
N VAL A 121 -11.56 -3.71 46.13
CA VAL A 121 -10.21 -3.48 46.62
C VAL A 121 -9.30 -3.66 45.40
N ALA A 122 -9.43 -2.74 44.44
CA ALA A 122 -8.55 -2.61 43.31
C ALA A 122 -7.16 -2.39 43.89
N ASP A 123 -6.20 -3.16 43.40
CA ASP A 123 -4.85 -3.28 43.92
C ASP A 123 -4.11 -1.93 43.75
N THR A 124 -4.37 -0.99 44.66
CA THR A 124 -3.85 0.39 44.65
C THR A 124 -2.32 0.43 44.59
N ARG A 125 -1.68 -0.67 45.01
CA ARG A 125 -0.25 -0.89 44.95
C ARG A 125 0.26 -1.08 43.52
N ALA A 126 -0.47 -1.80 42.67
CA ALA A 126 -0.10 -1.99 41.27
C ALA A 126 -0.22 -0.68 40.49
N ASP A 127 -1.31 0.07 40.71
CA ASP A 127 -1.52 1.38 40.09
C ASP A 127 -0.47 2.42 40.53
N ASP A 128 -0.10 2.45 41.81
CA ASP A 128 0.95 3.34 42.31
C ASP A 128 2.33 2.98 41.74
N LEU A 129 2.63 1.68 41.61
CA LEU A 129 3.90 1.20 41.03
C LEU A 129 3.97 1.53 39.53
N LEU A 130 2.88 1.34 38.78
CA LEU A 130 2.80 1.74 37.37
C LEU A 130 2.93 3.26 37.20
N ARG A 131 2.32 4.06 38.09
CA ARG A 131 2.43 5.51 38.07
C ARG A 131 3.86 5.98 38.38
N ARG A 132 4.52 5.39 39.38
CA ARG A 132 5.92 5.70 39.73
C ARG A 132 6.87 5.29 38.61
N LEU A 133 6.66 4.14 37.98
CA LEU A 133 7.41 3.72 36.80
C LEU A 133 7.20 4.70 35.64
N ALA A 134 5.96 5.07 35.34
CA ALA A 134 5.64 6.02 34.28
C ALA A 134 6.25 7.42 34.51
N CYS A 135 6.36 7.88 35.76
CA CYS A 135 7.03 9.14 36.12
C CYS A 135 8.57 9.04 36.11
N SER A 136 9.13 7.86 36.39
CA SER A 136 10.58 7.61 36.34
C SER A 136 11.13 7.42 34.93
N PHE A 137 10.26 7.01 33.99
CA PHE A 137 10.56 7.09 32.57
C PHE A 137 10.46 8.57 32.16
N ALA A 138 11.58 9.28 32.25
CA ALA A 138 11.81 10.41 31.36
C ALA A 138 11.69 9.84 29.94
N TRP A 139 10.57 10.11 29.28
CA TRP A 139 10.49 9.92 27.84
C TRP A 139 11.43 10.96 27.24
N GLU A 140 12.73 10.67 27.27
CA GLU A 140 13.67 11.20 26.30
C GLU A 140 13.17 10.66 24.97
N SER A 141 12.21 11.37 24.43
CA SER A 141 11.84 11.22 23.05
C SER A 141 13.09 11.61 22.27
N ASP A 142 13.83 10.62 21.79
CA ASP A 142 14.84 10.77 20.73
C ASP A 142 14.24 11.30 19.41
N TRP A 143 13.03 11.89 19.47
CA TRP A 143 12.41 12.57 18.36
C TRP A 143 13.21 13.84 18.10
N PRO A 144 13.76 14.04 16.89
CA PRO A 144 14.37 15.32 16.53
C PRO A 144 13.36 16.44 16.80
N GLU A 145 13.76 17.39 17.64
CA GLU A 145 12.91 18.51 18.03
C GLU A 145 12.34 19.18 16.77
N GLY A 146 11.01 19.21 16.67
CA GLY A 146 10.30 19.81 15.54
C GLY A 146 9.71 18.86 14.50
N ILE A 147 10.05 17.55 14.51
CA ILE A 147 9.40 16.58 13.62
C ILE A 147 8.09 16.08 14.26
N SER A 148 6.99 16.19 13.52
CA SER A 148 5.71 15.64 13.95
C SER A 148 5.63 14.14 13.77
N SER A 149 4.83 13.45 14.59
CA SER A 149 4.58 12.01 14.44
C SER A 149 4.04 11.65 13.04
N GLY A 150 3.32 12.56 12.40
CA GLY A 150 2.88 12.40 11.01
C GLY A 150 3.98 12.48 9.96
N SER A 151 5.13 13.07 10.28
CA SER A 151 6.29 13.15 9.40
C SER A 151 7.12 11.86 9.35
N LEU A 152 6.81 10.87 10.19
CA LEU A 152 7.47 9.56 10.18
C LEU A 152 7.33 8.86 8.82
N GLY A 153 8.47 8.46 8.24
CA GLY A 153 8.53 7.84 6.92
C GLY A 153 8.50 8.82 5.73
N HIS A 154 8.69 10.12 5.97
CA HIS A 154 8.86 11.10 4.89
C HIS A 154 10.10 10.78 4.04
N PRO A 155 10.06 10.95 2.70
CA PRO A 155 8.99 11.55 1.88
C PRO A 155 7.91 10.58 1.38
N PHE A 156 8.10 9.27 1.53
CA PHE A 156 7.32 8.28 0.78
C PHE A 156 6.11 7.74 1.57
N LEU A 157 6.33 7.41 2.84
CA LEU A 157 5.38 6.73 3.70
C LEU A 157 4.75 7.66 4.76
N CYS A 158 5.15 8.93 4.83
CA CYS A 158 4.58 9.90 5.77
C CYS A 158 3.07 10.06 5.64
N LYS A 159 2.43 10.48 6.73
CA LYS A 159 0.99 10.78 6.73
C LYS A 159 0.72 12.02 5.88
N ALA A 160 -0.57 12.29 5.66
CA ALA A 160 -1.02 13.50 4.98
C ALA A 160 -0.35 14.80 5.52
N PRO A 161 -0.01 15.77 4.66
CA PRO A 161 0.52 17.07 5.08
C PRO A 161 -0.44 17.81 6.01
N CYS A 162 0.12 18.41 7.06
CA CYS A 162 -0.58 19.23 8.02
C CYS A 162 -0.98 20.58 7.40
N ILE A 163 -2.28 20.84 7.28
CA ILE A 163 -2.79 22.09 6.73
C ILE A 163 -2.31 23.29 7.57
N ARG A 164 -2.27 23.15 8.90
CA ARG A 164 -1.84 24.24 9.79
C ARG A 164 -0.35 24.55 9.66
N ALA A 165 0.49 23.51 9.52
CA ALA A 165 1.93 23.69 9.32
C ALA A 165 2.25 24.34 7.96
N VAL A 166 1.45 24.01 6.93
CA VAL A 166 1.59 24.64 5.61
C VAL A 166 1.25 26.14 5.64
N HIS A 167 0.34 26.57 6.51
CA HIS A 167 -0.07 27.98 6.64
C HIS A 167 0.63 28.72 7.80
N GLY A 168 1.65 28.14 8.42
CA GLY A 168 2.37 28.71 9.56
C GLY A 168 2.58 27.70 10.68
N THR A 169 2.21 28.06 11.91
CA THR A 169 2.56 27.27 13.10
C THR A 169 1.46 26.28 13.50
N CYS A 170 1.79 24.99 13.56
CA CYS A 170 0.90 23.96 14.08
C CYS A 170 0.98 23.85 15.60
N MET A 171 -0.10 24.17 16.32
CA MET A 171 -0.17 24.11 17.78
C MET A 171 -0.01 22.70 18.39
N LYS A 172 -0.16 21.64 17.59
CA LYS A 172 0.02 20.26 18.07
C LYS A 172 1.49 19.86 18.21
N GLY A 173 2.42 20.64 17.63
CA GLY A 173 3.85 20.39 17.70
C GLY A 173 4.21 18.94 17.28
N PRO A 174 5.11 18.27 18.01
CA PRO A 174 5.52 16.89 17.74
C PRO A 174 4.38 15.86 17.77
N ARG A 175 3.30 16.15 18.53
CA ARG A 175 2.13 15.26 18.64
C ARG A 175 1.18 15.34 17.43
N CYS A 176 1.47 16.19 16.44
CA CYS A 176 0.65 16.27 15.25
C CYS A 176 0.74 14.99 14.42
N GLU A 177 -0.38 14.31 14.21
CA GLU A 177 -0.46 13.14 13.35
C GLU A 177 -0.34 13.45 11.85
N PHE A 178 -0.17 14.71 11.47
CA PHE A 178 0.02 15.11 10.08
C PHE A 178 1.47 15.53 9.85
N CYS A 179 1.98 15.25 8.66
CA CYS A 179 3.36 15.56 8.29
C CYS A 179 3.58 17.08 8.22
N HIS A 180 4.60 17.56 8.91
CA HIS A 180 5.00 18.98 8.93
C HIS A 180 6.04 19.33 7.86
N LEU A 181 6.67 18.31 7.25
CA LEU A 181 7.69 18.51 6.23
C LEU A 181 7.07 18.98 4.90
N GLU A 182 7.86 19.66 4.08
CA GLU A 182 7.44 20.09 2.74
C GLU A 182 7.19 18.88 1.84
N HIS A 183 6.11 18.89 1.06
CA HIS A 183 5.79 17.80 0.14
C HIS A 183 5.77 18.30 -1.30
N ASN A 184 6.62 17.70 -2.13
CA ASN A 184 6.68 17.97 -3.57
C ASN A 184 5.60 17.21 -4.38
N HIS A 185 4.72 16.46 -3.70
CA HIS A 185 3.70 15.66 -4.37
C HIS A 185 2.37 16.42 -4.46
N PRO A 186 1.77 16.54 -5.67
CA PRO A 186 0.48 17.19 -5.83
C PRO A 186 -0.58 16.47 -5.01
N LYS A 187 -1.35 17.23 -4.23
CA LYS A 187 -2.44 16.73 -3.37
C LYS A 187 -3.63 16.28 -4.21
N ARG A 188 -3.51 15.17 -4.96
CA ARG A 188 -4.68 14.56 -5.61
C ARG A 188 -5.58 13.99 -4.51
N LYS A 189 -6.72 14.64 -4.29
CA LYS A 189 -7.81 14.07 -3.50
C LYS A 189 -8.63 13.15 -4.40
N LEU A 190 -9.07 12.01 -3.87
CA LEU A 190 -10.08 11.21 -4.57
C LEU A 190 -11.33 12.05 -4.77
N ARG A 191 -11.84 12.09 -6.00
CA ARG A 191 -13.15 12.66 -6.33
C ARG A 191 -14.24 11.81 -5.70
N ARG A 192 -15.45 12.38 -5.53
CA ARG A 192 -16.59 11.65 -4.96
C ARG A 192 -16.90 10.36 -5.73
N GLN A 193 -16.92 10.44 -7.06
CA GLN A 193 -17.15 9.29 -7.94
C GLN A 193 -16.06 8.22 -7.82
N GLU A 194 -14.80 8.62 -7.67
CA GLU A 194 -13.67 7.70 -7.50
C GLU A 194 -13.77 6.95 -6.16
N ARG A 195 -14.14 7.64 -5.08
CA ARG A 195 -14.40 6.99 -3.78
C ARG A 195 -15.54 5.99 -3.88
N GLN A 196 -16.66 6.39 -4.48
CA GLN A 196 -17.81 5.51 -4.66
C GLN A 196 -17.46 4.25 -5.45
N ARG A 197 -16.73 4.37 -6.57
CA ARG A 197 -16.28 3.20 -7.35
C ARG A 197 -15.39 2.27 -6.53
N LEU A 198 -14.51 2.82 -5.69
CA LEU A 198 -13.67 2.03 -4.81
C LEU A 198 -14.48 1.37 -3.69
N GLU A 199 -15.51 2.01 -3.14
CA GLU A 199 -16.40 1.46 -2.12
C GLU A 199 -17.27 0.32 -2.66
N GLU A 200 -17.73 0.42 -3.90
CA GLU A 200 -18.52 -0.61 -4.60
C GLU A 200 -17.69 -1.81 -5.05
N MET A 201 -16.36 -1.69 -5.07
CA MET A 201 -15.47 -2.72 -5.57
C MET A 201 -15.30 -3.87 -4.58
N PRO A 202 -15.39 -5.15 -5.01
CA PRO A 202 -15.12 -6.30 -4.16
C PRO A 202 -13.74 -6.23 -3.50
N GLU A 203 -13.65 -6.68 -2.23
CA GLU A 203 -12.42 -6.64 -1.42
C GLU A 203 -11.20 -7.16 -2.20
N LEU A 204 -11.35 -8.31 -2.88
CA LEU A 204 -10.27 -8.92 -3.66
C LEU A 204 -9.69 -7.97 -4.73
N LEU A 205 -10.55 -7.28 -5.49
CA LEU A 205 -10.10 -6.40 -6.57
C LEU A 205 -9.39 -5.17 -6.01
N VAL A 206 -9.91 -4.61 -4.91
CA VAL A 206 -9.29 -3.50 -4.20
C VAL A 206 -7.90 -3.86 -3.69
N LEU A 207 -7.76 -5.05 -3.08
CA LEU A 207 -6.46 -5.53 -2.59
C LEU A 207 -5.48 -5.83 -3.73
N LEU A 208 -5.94 -6.30 -4.89
CA LEU A 208 -5.10 -6.47 -6.07
C LEU A 208 -4.55 -5.14 -6.60
N ILE A 209 -5.41 -4.12 -6.69
CA ILE A 209 -5.01 -2.76 -7.06
C ILE A 209 -3.98 -2.22 -6.06
N LEU A 210 -4.27 -2.34 -4.77
CA LEU A 210 -3.39 -1.87 -3.70
C LEU A 210 -2.03 -2.58 -3.73
N HIS A 211 -2.03 -3.91 -3.82
CA HIS A 211 -0.81 -4.72 -3.90
C HIS A 211 0.07 -4.30 -5.08
N TRP A 212 -0.52 -4.14 -6.27
CA TRP A 212 0.21 -3.67 -7.46
C TRP A 212 0.87 -2.30 -7.24
N HIS A 213 0.14 -1.34 -6.67
CA HIS A 213 0.68 0.00 -6.40
C HIS A 213 1.80 -0.03 -5.36
N ILE A 214 1.63 -0.77 -4.26
CA ILE A 214 2.67 -0.89 -3.22
C ILE A 214 3.90 -1.56 -3.80
N GLN A 215 3.75 -2.68 -4.51
CA GLN A 215 4.87 -3.39 -5.12
C GLN A 215 5.64 -2.50 -6.10
N ARG A 216 4.92 -1.71 -6.92
CA ARG A 216 5.52 -0.72 -7.79
C ARG A 216 6.29 0.36 -7.01
N HIS A 217 5.75 0.86 -5.90
CA HIS A 217 6.46 1.85 -5.08
C HIS A 217 7.70 1.25 -4.41
N VAL A 218 7.57 0.07 -3.82
CA VAL A 218 8.66 -0.65 -3.15
C VAL A 218 9.84 -0.84 -4.10
N THR A 219 9.59 -1.37 -5.30
CA THR A 219 10.63 -1.60 -6.30
C THR A 219 11.26 -0.32 -6.85
N ASN A 220 10.47 0.75 -7.04
CA ASN A 220 11.00 2.01 -7.56
C ASN A 220 11.79 2.80 -6.51
N LEU A 221 11.43 2.68 -5.23
CA LEU A 221 11.99 3.45 -4.13
C LEU A 221 13.02 2.67 -3.29
N ARG A 222 13.24 1.40 -3.62
CA ARG A 222 14.12 0.47 -2.89
C ARG A 222 13.75 0.35 -1.41
N LEU A 223 12.45 0.16 -1.16
CA LEU A 223 11.87 0.00 0.18
C LEU A 223 11.54 -1.46 0.47
N GLU A 224 12.27 -2.40 -0.13
CA GLU A 224 11.99 -3.83 -0.01
C GLU A 224 12.02 -4.27 1.44
N ASP A 225 13.09 -3.95 2.17
CA ASP A 225 13.27 -4.38 3.57
C ASP A 225 12.17 -3.83 4.48
N ASP A 226 11.82 -2.55 4.33
CA ASP A 226 10.88 -1.87 5.23
C ASP A 226 9.43 -2.32 5.02
N LEU A 227 9.08 -2.75 3.81
CA LEU A 227 7.69 -3.05 3.42
C LEU A 227 7.46 -4.51 3.02
N GLN A 228 8.47 -5.37 3.10
CA GLN A 228 8.36 -6.79 2.77
C GLN A 228 7.23 -7.48 3.55
N LEU A 229 7.13 -7.19 4.85
CA LEU A 229 6.08 -7.78 5.70
C LEU A 229 4.69 -7.31 5.28
N VAL A 230 4.53 -6.04 4.90
CA VAL A 230 3.24 -5.50 4.42
C VAL A 230 2.84 -6.19 3.12
N LEU A 231 3.78 -6.34 2.17
CA LEU A 231 3.54 -7.06 0.91
C LEU A 231 3.16 -8.52 1.16
N ALA A 232 3.89 -9.23 2.04
CA ALA A 232 3.60 -10.63 2.36
C ALA A 232 2.20 -10.82 2.96
N VAL A 233 1.77 -9.92 3.86
CA VAL A 233 0.43 -9.95 4.46
C VAL A 233 -0.66 -9.68 3.42
N LEU A 234 -0.45 -8.70 2.52
CA LEU A 234 -1.36 -8.44 1.41
C LEU A 234 -1.47 -9.63 0.45
N GLU A 235 -0.34 -10.22 0.06
CA GLU A 235 -0.30 -11.39 -0.83
C GLU A 235 -1.02 -12.58 -0.24
N ARG A 236 -0.81 -12.84 1.06
CA ARG A 236 -1.53 -13.89 1.79
C ARG A 236 -3.05 -13.66 1.75
N ARG A 237 -3.51 -12.44 2.04
CA ARG A 237 -4.95 -12.12 2.02
C ARG A 237 -5.54 -12.26 0.61
N VAL A 238 -4.84 -11.74 -0.40
CA VAL A 238 -5.24 -11.88 -1.81
C VAL A 238 -5.34 -13.35 -2.21
N LYS A 239 -4.37 -14.19 -1.80
CA LYS A 239 -4.40 -15.63 -2.08
C LYS A 239 -5.63 -16.31 -1.48
N LEU A 240 -5.92 -16.06 -0.21
CA LEU A 240 -7.10 -16.62 0.47
C LEU A 240 -8.41 -16.19 -0.20
N LEU A 241 -8.53 -14.92 -0.58
CA LEU A 241 -9.73 -14.42 -1.28
C LEU A 241 -9.87 -15.01 -2.70
N ARG A 242 -8.75 -15.21 -3.42
CA ARG A 242 -8.76 -15.87 -4.74
C ARG A 242 -9.17 -17.33 -4.67
N GLU A 243 -8.77 -18.03 -3.62
CA GLU A 243 -9.17 -19.41 -3.36
C GLU A 243 -10.67 -19.52 -3.05
N ALA A 244 -11.21 -18.57 -2.29
CA ALA A 244 -12.64 -18.49 -1.99
C ALA A 244 -13.49 -18.10 -3.23
N ARG A 245 -13.01 -17.16 -4.04
CA ARG A 245 -13.69 -16.68 -5.25
C ARG A 245 -12.69 -16.21 -6.30
N ARG A 246 -12.64 -16.90 -7.43
CA ARG A 246 -11.84 -16.44 -8.58
C ARG A 246 -12.49 -15.21 -9.22
N PRO A 247 -11.73 -14.13 -9.47
CA PRO A 247 -12.27 -12.97 -10.16
C PRO A 247 -12.51 -13.32 -11.62
N THR A 248 -13.63 -12.86 -12.15
CA THR A 248 -13.94 -12.99 -13.58
C THR A 248 -13.04 -12.06 -14.41
N HIS A 249 -12.89 -12.35 -15.70
CA HIS A 249 -12.11 -11.49 -16.60
C HIS A 249 -12.69 -10.06 -16.69
N ALA A 250 -14.02 -9.92 -16.65
CA ALA A 250 -14.69 -8.61 -16.64
C ALA A 250 -14.36 -7.81 -15.37
N GLU A 251 -14.36 -8.46 -14.20
CA GLU A 251 -13.96 -7.84 -12.94
C GLU A 251 -12.49 -7.38 -12.95
N LEU A 252 -11.59 -8.22 -13.48
CA LEU A 252 -10.18 -7.85 -13.61
C LEU A 252 -9.98 -6.67 -14.55
N ARG A 253 -10.66 -6.66 -15.69
CA ARG A 253 -10.65 -5.53 -16.63
C ARG A 253 -11.16 -4.26 -15.97
N TRP A 254 -12.29 -4.33 -15.27
CA TRP A 254 -12.85 -3.21 -14.53
C TRP A 254 -11.88 -2.69 -13.44
N ALA A 255 -11.22 -3.58 -12.72
CA ALA A 255 -10.20 -3.21 -11.75
C ALA A 255 -9.00 -2.50 -12.39
N MET A 256 -8.52 -2.99 -13.55
CA MET A 256 -7.46 -2.35 -14.32
C MET A 256 -7.86 -0.97 -14.85
N GLU A 257 -9.09 -0.83 -15.34
CA GLU A 257 -9.67 0.44 -15.75
C GLU A 257 -9.81 1.40 -14.57
N ASN A 258 -9.77 0.95 -13.32
CA ASN A 258 -9.78 1.80 -12.13
C ASN A 258 -8.40 1.93 -11.45
N LEU A 259 -7.36 1.29 -12.00
CA LEU A 259 -5.99 1.34 -11.48
C LEU A 259 -5.42 2.77 -11.44
N TRP A 260 -5.75 3.57 -12.46
CA TRP A 260 -5.42 4.99 -12.58
C TRP A 260 -6.00 5.88 -11.47
N THR A 261 -7.05 5.45 -10.77
CA THR A 261 -7.68 6.23 -9.69
C THR A 261 -6.70 6.50 -8.56
N LEU A 262 -5.83 5.54 -8.27
CA LEU A 262 -4.79 5.67 -7.26
C LEU A 262 -3.44 6.13 -7.82
N ARG A 263 -3.34 6.35 -9.14
CA ARG A 263 -2.11 6.85 -9.76
C ARG A 263 -1.82 8.27 -9.25
N GLY A 264 -0.61 8.45 -8.73
CA GLY A 264 -0.16 9.73 -8.16
C GLY A 264 -0.41 9.87 -6.66
N PHE A 265 -0.93 8.84 -5.98
CA PHE A 265 -0.96 8.81 -4.53
C PHE A 265 0.46 8.54 -4.02
N SER A 266 0.87 9.24 -2.96
CA SER A 266 2.01 8.78 -2.17
C SER A 266 1.65 7.49 -1.44
N LEU A 267 2.65 6.72 -1.05
CA LEU A 267 2.43 5.45 -0.39
C LEU A 267 1.71 5.62 0.95
N GLY A 268 2.06 6.66 1.73
CA GLY A 268 1.33 7.02 2.94
C GLY A 268 -0.15 7.35 2.69
N ARG A 269 -0.47 8.07 1.60
CA ARG A 269 -1.86 8.38 1.21
C ARG A 269 -2.63 7.16 0.75
N LEU A 270 -1.97 6.22 0.07
CA LEU A 270 -2.55 4.92 -0.30
C LEU A 270 -3.01 4.17 0.95
N PHE A 271 -2.17 4.11 1.99
CA PHE A 271 -2.54 3.46 3.24
C PHE A 271 -3.63 4.21 4.01
N ASP A 272 -3.59 5.55 4.04
CA ASP A 272 -4.66 6.34 4.65
C ASP A 272 -6.01 6.09 3.94
N ALA A 273 -6.03 5.97 2.62
CA ALA A 273 -7.22 5.64 1.84
C ALA A 273 -7.69 4.21 2.09
N PHE A 274 -6.77 3.25 2.18
CA PHE A 274 -7.06 1.85 2.48
C PHE A 274 -7.81 1.67 3.81
N GLN A 275 -7.47 2.45 4.83
CA GLN A 275 -8.15 2.40 6.12
C GLN A 275 -9.63 2.81 6.06
N LEU A 276 -10.05 3.51 4.99
CA LEU A 276 -11.43 3.98 4.82
C LEU A 276 -12.32 3.01 4.04
N TRP A 277 -11.78 1.93 3.47
CA TRP A 277 -12.55 1.03 2.59
C TRP A 277 -13.46 0.07 3.38
N PRO A 278 -14.80 0.22 3.34
CA PRO A 278 -15.71 -0.53 4.21
C PRO A 278 -15.69 -2.05 3.97
N GLN A 279 -15.41 -2.49 2.75
CA GLN A 279 -15.38 -3.90 2.35
C GLN A 279 -14.17 -4.69 2.88
N VAL A 280 -13.13 -4.00 3.35
CA VAL A 280 -11.95 -4.67 3.91
C VAL A 280 -12.19 -4.95 5.39
N ASP A 281 -11.92 -6.19 5.80
CA ASP A 281 -12.05 -6.62 7.18
C ASP A 281 -11.29 -5.70 8.17
N SER A 282 -11.93 -5.41 9.31
CA SER A 282 -11.39 -4.44 10.28
C SER A 282 -10.13 -4.95 10.97
N ASP A 283 -10.00 -6.25 11.19
CA ASP A 283 -8.84 -6.86 11.85
C ASP A 283 -7.65 -6.82 10.90
N PHE A 284 -7.90 -7.14 9.63
CA PHE A 284 -6.90 -7.01 8.56
C PHE A 284 -6.41 -5.57 8.39
N LYS A 285 -7.30 -4.57 8.45
CA LYS A 285 -6.90 -3.15 8.42
C LYS A 285 -5.96 -2.80 9.58
N ARG A 286 -6.25 -3.28 10.80
CA ARG A 286 -5.42 -3.04 11.99
C ARG A 286 -4.05 -3.70 11.85
N GLU A 287 -3.99 -4.92 11.33
CA GLU A 287 -2.73 -5.63 11.06
C GLU A 287 -1.86 -4.85 10.07
N VAL A 288 -2.41 -4.47 8.91
CA VAL A 288 -1.68 -3.68 7.91
C VAL A 288 -1.25 -2.32 8.49
N LYS A 289 -2.13 -1.64 9.23
CA LYS A 289 -1.81 -0.36 9.88
C LYS A 289 -0.62 -0.50 10.83
N PHE A 290 -0.61 -1.54 11.66
CA PHE A 290 0.48 -1.81 12.59
C PHE A 290 1.81 -1.98 11.86
N LEU A 291 1.83 -2.79 10.80
CA LEU A 291 3.04 -3.02 10.00
C LEU A 291 3.54 -1.74 9.32
N VAL A 292 2.63 -0.93 8.76
CA VAL A 292 2.98 0.36 8.14
C VAL A 292 3.52 1.35 9.17
N ASP A 293 2.92 1.44 10.36
CA ASP A 293 3.41 2.32 11.41
C ASP A 293 4.76 1.83 11.97
N SER A 294 5.01 0.52 11.99
CA SER A 294 6.33 -0.05 12.30
C SER A 294 7.37 0.34 11.24
N ALA A 295 7.03 0.21 9.96
CA ALA A 295 7.91 0.62 8.85
C ALA A 295 8.23 2.12 8.90
N ARG A 296 7.23 2.98 9.15
CA ARG A 296 7.40 4.43 9.32
C ARG A 296 8.41 4.78 10.42
N LYS A 297 8.37 4.05 11.54
CA LYS A 297 9.32 4.24 12.64
C LYS A 297 10.74 3.79 12.25
N GLY A 298 10.88 2.63 11.62
CA GLY A 298 12.17 2.12 11.15
C GLY A 298 12.84 3.02 10.11
N MET A 299 12.06 3.73 9.29
CA MET A 299 12.59 4.68 8.31
C MET A 299 13.09 6.00 8.94
N ALA A 300 12.67 6.33 10.17
CA ALA A 300 13.08 7.57 10.83
C ALA A 300 14.38 7.42 11.63
N THR A 301 14.75 6.20 12.00
CA THR A 301 16.04 5.92 12.62
C THR A 301 17.14 5.97 11.56
N PRO A 302 18.19 6.81 11.73
CA PRO A 302 19.35 6.79 10.86
C PRO A 302 19.92 5.36 10.84
N ARG A 303 20.01 4.74 9.67
CA ARG A 303 20.70 3.45 9.55
C ARG A 303 22.17 3.70 9.86
N ALA A 304 22.70 3.06 10.90
CA ALA A 304 24.14 3.08 11.17
C ALA A 304 24.86 2.58 9.91
N ALA A 305 25.73 3.43 9.35
CA ALA A 305 26.43 3.20 8.10
C ALA A 305 27.54 2.15 8.25
#